data_AF-U5D0T1-F1
#
_entry.id   AF-U5D0T1-F1
#
_cell.length_a   1.000
_cell.length_b   1.000
_cell.length_c   1.000
_cell.angle_alpha   90.00
_cell.angle_beta   90.00
_cell.angle_gamma   90.00
#
_symmetry.space_group_name_H-M   'P 1'
#
loop_
_entity.id
_entity.type
_entity.pdbx_description
1 polymer ?
#
loop_
_entity_poly.entity_id
_entity_poly.type
_entity_poly.pdbx_seq_one_letter_code
_entity_poly.pdbx_strand_id
1 'polypeptide(L)'
;MVTGTRNMLGRYVGKWFYDKWIPFDASNSPYFPPMVSAIQRAGPRVKPPTTYELSGPILDEEVKEVTTWIEEYKQSWPKIGITLMSDGWLSK
;
A
#
# COMPACT_ATOMS: atom_id res chain seq x y z
N MET A 1 21.72 -15.06 18.07
CA MET A 1 21.68 -15.49 16.64
C MET A 1 20.51 -14.85 15.87
N VAL A 2 20.30 -13.53 16.00
CA VAL A 2 19.17 -12.80 15.38
C VAL A 2 19.58 -12.09 14.07
N THR A 3 20.87 -12.05 13.76
CA THR A 3 21.46 -11.29 12.64
C THR A 3 21.23 -11.95 11.26
N GLY A 4 20.96 -13.26 11.20
CA GLY A 4 20.78 -13.99 9.94
C GLY A 4 19.44 -13.72 9.24
N THR A 5 18.34 -13.73 9.98
CA THR A 5 16.97 -13.66 9.41
C THR A 5 16.62 -12.25 8.92
N ARG A 6 17.03 -11.21 9.65
CA ARG A 6 16.84 -9.80 9.23
C ARG A 6 17.55 -9.49 7.91
N ASN A 7 18.72 -10.10 7.71
CA ASN A 7 19.51 -9.94 6.48
C ASN A 7 18.90 -10.68 5.27
N MET A 8 18.12 -11.75 5.49
CA MET A 8 17.46 -12.48 4.40
C MET A 8 16.22 -11.76 3.87
N LEU A 9 15.35 -11.23 4.74
CA LEU A 9 14.16 -10.48 4.34
C LEU A 9 14.53 -9.28 3.47
N GLY A 10 15.49 -8.46 3.94
CA GLY A 10 15.96 -7.30 3.19
C GLY A 10 16.54 -7.66 1.82
N ARG A 11 17.23 -8.81 1.70
CA ARG A 11 17.73 -9.31 0.41
C ARG A 11 16.61 -9.65 -0.57
N TYR A 12 15.54 -10.31 -0.11
CA TYR A 12 14.42 -10.66 -0.98
C TYR A 12 13.59 -9.45 -1.40
N VAL A 13 13.35 -8.52 -0.47
CA VAL A 13 12.74 -7.22 -0.77
C VAL A 13 13.57 -6.47 -1.82
N GLY A 14 14.89 -6.36 -1.62
CA GLY A 14 15.78 -5.69 -2.57
C GLY A 14 15.73 -6.32 -3.96
N LYS A 15 15.79 -7.65 -4.06
CA LYS A 15 15.66 -8.37 -5.34
C LYS A 15 14.35 -8.03 -6.07
N TRP A 16 13.24 -7.95 -5.35
CA TRP A 16 11.94 -7.59 -5.93
C TRP A 16 11.92 -6.13 -6.43
N PHE A 17 12.49 -5.19 -5.68
CA PHE A 17 12.63 -3.80 -6.12
C PHE A 17 13.44 -3.68 -7.42
N TYR A 18 14.56 -4.41 -7.51
CA TYR A 18 15.41 -4.39 -8.71
C TYR A 18 14.71 -5.01 -9.93
N ASP A 19 14.06 -6.17 -9.76
CA ASP A 19 13.33 -6.86 -10.84
C ASP A 19 12.17 -6.03 -11.41
N LYS A 20 11.46 -5.31 -10.54
CA LYS A 20 10.29 -4.51 -10.89
C LYS A 20 10.58 -3.04 -11.13
N TRP A 21 11.85 -2.64 -11.12
CA TRP A 21 12.28 -1.25 -11.30
C TRP A 21 11.55 -0.29 -10.36
N ILE A 22 11.25 -0.74 -9.13
CA ILE A 22 10.54 0.06 -8.14
C ILE A 22 11.51 1.11 -7.58
N PRO A 23 11.17 2.41 -7.64
CA PRO A 23 11.99 3.45 -7.02
C PRO A 23 12.21 3.17 -5.54
N PHE A 24 13.43 3.38 -5.04
CA PHE A 24 13.74 3.10 -3.62
C PHE A 24 12.92 3.95 -2.65
N ASP A 25 12.47 5.13 -3.07
CA ASP A 25 11.57 5.98 -2.28
C ASP A 25 10.23 5.30 -1.97
N ALA A 26 9.82 4.26 -2.72
CA ALA A 26 8.63 3.47 -2.38
C ALA A 26 8.71 2.83 -0.99
N SER A 27 9.91 2.62 -0.42
CA SER A 27 10.06 2.13 0.95
C SER A 27 9.68 3.17 2.02
N ASN A 28 9.61 4.46 1.66
CA ASN A 28 9.19 5.54 2.54
C ASN A 28 7.65 5.66 2.63
N SER A 29 6.92 4.87 1.84
CA SER A 29 5.46 4.78 1.92
C SER A 29 5.01 4.39 3.34
N PRO A 30 3.99 5.05 3.91
CA PRO A 30 3.45 4.69 5.22
C PRO A 30 2.91 3.26 5.27
N TYR A 31 2.60 2.66 4.13
CA TYR A 31 2.10 1.28 4.01
C TYR A 31 3.22 0.22 4.02
N PHE A 32 4.48 0.61 3.83
CA PHE A 32 5.59 -0.33 3.71
C PHE A 32 5.92 -1.06 5.04
N PRO A 33 6.10 -0.37 6.20
CA PRO A 33 6.30 -1.05 7.48
C PRO A 33 5.11 -1.91 7.95
N PRO A 34 3.83 -1.48 7.78
CA PRO A 34 2.67 -2.33 8.04
C PRO A 34 2.65 -3.60 7.20
N MET A 35 2.96 -3.53 5.90
CA MET A 35 3.03 -4.70 5.01
C MET A 35 4.04 -5.72 5.54
N VAL A 36 5.26 -5.28 5.88
CA VAL A 36 6.30 -6.16 6.45
C VAL A 36 5.85 -6.80 7.77
N SER A 37 5.21 -6.00 8.64
CA SER A 37 4.69 -6.48 9.93
C SER A 37 3.58 -7.51 9.76
N ALA A 38 2.69 -7.32 8.78
CA ALA A 38 1.62 -8.26 8.47
C ALA A 38 2.18 -9.60 7.96
N ILE A 39 3.17 -9.57 7.06
CA ILE A 39 3.86 -10.78 6.57
C ILE A 39 4.52 -11.53 7.74
N GLN A 40 5.21 -10.81 8.64
CA GLN A 40 5.84 -11.43 9.80
C GLN A 40 4.81 -12.08 10.74
N ARG A 41 3.65 -11.44 10.96
CA ARG A 41 2.56 -11.97 11.79
C ARG A 41 1.86 -13.17 11.17
N ALA A 42 1.68 -13.17 9.85
CA ALA A 42 1.02 -14.27 9.13
C ALA A 42 1.86 -15.57 9.15
N GLY A 43 3.19 -15.44 9.26
CA GLY A 43 4.10 -16.56 9.45
C GLY A 43 4.35 -17.40 8.18
N PRO A 44 5.03 -18.55 8.30
CA PRO A 44 5.62 -19.27 7.16
C PRO A 44 4.62 -19.86 6.14
N ARG A 45 3.31 -19.87 6.45
CA ARG A 45 2.27 -20.48 5.60
C ARG A 45 1.46 -19.45 4.81
N VAL A 46 1.79 -18.17 4.91
CA VAL A 46 1.12 -17.14 4.13
C VAL A 46 1.45 -17.31 2.65
N LYS A 47 0.41 -17.39 1.81
CA LYS A 47 0.57 -17.33 0.36
C LYS A 47 0.53 -15.86 -0.05
N PRO A 48 1.44 -15.40 -0.94
CA PRO A 48 1.31 -14.08 -1.52
C PRO A 48 0.00 -14.00 -2.32
N PRO A 49 -0.64 -12.83 -2.40
CA PRO A 49 -1.83 -12.66 -3.22
C PRO A 49 -1.48 -12.84 -4.70
N THR A 50 -2.42 -13.41 -5.45
CA THR A 50 -2.33 -13.56 -6.89
C THR A 50 -2.60 -12.23 -7.60
N THR A 51 -2.22 -12.13 -8.87
CA THR A 51 -2.54 -10.95 -9.70
C THR A 51 -4.04 -10.69 -9.75
N TYR A 52 -4.87 -11.74 -9.86
CA TYR A 52 -6.33 -11.61 -9.85
C TYR A 52 -6.84 -11.05 -8.53
N GLU A 53 -6.34 -11.55 -7.39
CA GLU A 53 -6.74 -11.05 -6.07
C GLU A 53 -6.35 -9.59 -5.88
N LEU A 54 -5.13 -9.19 -6.29
CA LEU A 54 -4.65 -7.81 -6.21
C LEU A 54 -5.46 -6.85 -7.09
N SER A 55 -5.82 -7.25 -8.31
CA SER A 55 -6.55 -6.39 -9.24
C SER A 55 -8.08 -6.45 -9.12
N GLY A 56 -8.60 -7.38 -8.31
CA GLY A 56 -10.03 -7.60 -8.12
C GLY A 56 -10.42 -7.38 -6.66
N PRO A 57 -10.66 -8.45 -5.89
CA PRO A 57 -11.26 -8.34 -4.56
C PRO A 57 -10.48 -7.43 -3.59
N ILE A 58 -9.14 -7.43 -3.60
CA ILE A 58 -8.35 -6.55 -2.72
C ILE A 58 -8.53 -5.08 -3.14
N LEU A 59 -8.51 -4.80 -4.45
CA LEU A 59 -8.76 -3.45 -4.94
C LEU A 59 -10.18 -2.97 -4.61
N ASP A 60 -11.17 -3.85 -4.71
CA ASP A 60 -12.56 -3.53 -4.36
C ASP A 60 -12.70 -3.18 -2.86
N GLU A 61 -11.97 -3.88 -1.98
CA GLU A 61 -11.91 -3.58 -0.55
C GLU A 61 -11.28 -2.19 -0.29
N GLU A 62 -10.14 -1.88 -0.92
CA GLU A 62 -9.49 -0.57 -0.80
C GLU A 62 -10.39 0.56 -1.31
N VAL A 63 -11.09 0.36 -2.44
CA VAL A 63 -12.06 1.34 -2.98
C VAL A 63 -13.19 1.58 -1.98
N LYS A 64 -13.70 0.53 -1.35
CA LYS A 64 -14.76 0.65 -0.35
C LYS A 64 -14.28 1.41 0.90
N GLU A 65 -13.08 1.12 1.39
CA GLU A 65 -12.49 1.80 2.53
C GLU A 65 -12.31 3.30 2.25
N VAL A 66 -11.70 3.65 1.12
CA VAL A 66 -11.51 5.05 0.71
C VAL A 66 -12.84 5.77 0.50
N THR A 67 -13.84 5.09 -0.08
CA THR A 67 -15.18 5.67 -0.27
C THR A 67 -15.84 5.99 1.07
N THR A 68 -15.75 5.06 2.02
CA THR A 68 -16.28 5.26 3.38
C THR A 68 -15.61 6.45 4.06
N TRP A 69 -14.28 6.55 3.97
CA TRP A 69 -13.52 7.68 4.51
C TRP A 69 -13.93 9.02 3.88
N ILE A 70 -14.16 9.05 2.56
CA ILE A 70 -14.66 10.25 1.86
C ILE A 70 -16.05 10.63 2.36
N GLU A 71 -16.95 9.67 2.56
CA GLU A 71 -18.30 9.91 3.07
C GLU A 71 -18.29 10.46 4.50
N GLU A 72 -17.42 9.95 5.36
CA GLU A 72 -17.21 10.50 6.71
C GLU A 72 -16.71 11.95 6.64
N TYR A 73 -15.73 12.21 5.77
CA TYR A 73 -15.21 13.56 5.58
C TYR A 73 -16.30 14.53 5.05
N LYS A 74 -17.15 14.06 4.14
CA LYS A 74 -18.30 14.80 3.58
C LYS A 74 -19.28 15.31 4.63
N GLN A 75 -19.44 14.60 5.74
CA GLN A 75 -20.34 15.02 6.82
C GLN A 75 -19.90 16.33 7.49
N SER A 76 -18.61 16.70 7.39
CA SER A 76 -18.09 17.95 7.93
C SER A 76 -18.41 19.17 7.05
N TRP A 77 -18.62 18.97 5.75
CA TRP A 77 -18.70 20.05 4.75
C TRP A 77 -19.74 21.14 5.04
N PRO A 78 -20.97 20.84 5.53
CA PRO A 78 -21.94 21.88 5.83
C PRO A 78 -21.48 22.87 6.92
N LYS A 79 -20.54 22.47 7.78
CA LYS A 79 -20.05 23.28 8.90
C LYS A 79 -18.82 24.11 8.55
N ILE A 80 -17.89 23.53 7.78
CA ILE A 80 -16.57 24.13 7.52
C ILE A 80 -16.42 24.64 6.08
N GLY A 81 -17.34 24.30 5.18
CA GLY A 81 -17.17 24.50 3.74
C GLY A 81 -16.09 23.58 3.17
N ILE A 82 -15.97 23.52 1.84
CA ILE A 82 -14.88 22.80 1.17
C ILE A 82 -14.48 23.52 -0.12
N THR A 83 -13.18 23.54 -0.39
CA THR A 83 -12.62 23.90 -1.69
C THR A 83 -11.97 22.66 -2.29
N LEU A 84 -12.52 22.16 -3.39
CA LEU A 84 -11.93 21.06 -4.15
C LEU A 84 -11.06 21.65 -5.25
N MET A 85 -9.76 21.39 -5.20
CA MET A 85 -8.84 21.73 -6.28
C MET A 85 -8.58 20.47 -7.10
N SER A 86 -8.88 20.53 -8.40
CA SER A 86 -8.50 19.49 -9.35
C SER A 86 -7.39 20.04 -10.22
N ASP A 87 -6.24 19.37 -10.18
CA ASP A 87 -5.15 19.58 -11.11
C ASP A 87 -5.21 18.52 -12.22
N GLY A 88 -4.99 18.95 -13.46
CA GLY A 88 -4.94 18.09 -14.62
C GLY A 88 -3.75 18.49 -15.47
N TRP A 89 -2.90 17.53 -15.80
CA TRP A 89 -1.81 17.69 -16.75
C TRP A 89 -1.98 16.71 -17.91
N LEU A 90 -1.71 17.18 -19.13
CA LEU A 90 -1.57 16.33 -20.29
C LEU A 90 -0.08 15.96 -20.42
N SER A 91 0.23 14.68 -20.29
CA SER A 91 1.55 14.15 -20.67
C SER A 91 1.62 14.08 -22.19
N LYS A 92 2.64 14.72 -22.79
CA LYS A 92 3.00 14.54 -24.20
C LYS A 92 3.70 13.21 -24.43
#